data_AF-A0A923UNF0-F1
#
_entry.id   AF-A0A923UNF0-F1
#
_cell.length_a   1.000
_cell.length_b   1.000
_cell.length_c   1.000
_cell.angle_alpha   90.00
_cell.angle_beta   90.00
_cell.angle_gamma   90.00
#
_symmetry.space_group_name_H-M   'P 1'
#
loop_
_entity.id
_entity.type
_entity.pdbx_description
1 polymer ?
#
loop_
_entity_poly.entity_id
_entity_poly.type
_entity_poly.pdbx_seq_one_letter_code
_entity_poly.pdbx_strand_id
1 'polypeptide(L)'
;YVSEIWNHFSGGIIRSKLPYISIPIERGVRLAGKSKMNFMSLFMHGLSAISVHLDTVAVRILIGSLIMTAIVGVGAVVVMIVKILSPENASPGWATTLVTASIIIILQALLSSLFLIFTVLSYRIQKHFIPAKEYADFIEKVENL
;
A
#
# COMPACT_ATOMS: atom_id res chain seq x y z
N TYR A 1 -11.62 18.35 7.81
CA TYR A 1 -11.47 17.23 8.75
C TYR A 1 -10.68 16.14 8.04
N VAL A 2 -9.53 15.73 8.59
CA VAL A 2 -8.75 14.59 8.08
C VAL A 2 -9.26 13.36 8.82
N SER A 3 -10.08 12.55 8.16
CA SER A 3 -10.71 11.37 8.78
C SER A 3 -9.67 10.33 9.20
N GLU A 4 -8.51 10.32 8.55
CA GLU A 4 -7.43 9.37 8.77
C GLU A 4 -6.70 9.56 10.10
N ILE A 5 -6.96 10.67 10.81
CA ILE A 5 -6.52 10.86 12.20
C ILE A 5 -7.06 9.74 13.10
N TRP A 6 -8.27 9.25 12.83
CA TRP A 6 -8.88 8.14 13.57
C TRP A 6 -8.26 6.78 13.27
N ASN A 7 -7.54 6.65 12.15
CA ASN A 7 -6.81 5.44 11.78
C ASN A 7 -5.38 5.45 12.35
N HIS A 8 -4.68 6.57 12.22
CA HIS A 8 -3.34 6.72 12.79
C HIS A 8 -3.06 8.20 13.11
N PHE A 9 -3.15 8.55 14.39
CA PHE A 9 -3.14 9.94 14.86
C PHE A 9 -1.96 10.77 14.34
N SER A 10 -0.71 10.33 14.58
CA SER A 10 0.47 11.08 14.14
C SER A 10 0.57 11.16 12.61
N GLY A 11 0.15 10.10 11.91
CA GLY A 11 0.09 10.06 10.46
C GLY A 11 -0.92 11.06 9.91
N GLY A 12 -2.09 11.16 10.54
CA GLY A 12 -3.15 12.10 10.19
C GLY A 12 -2.75 13.55 10.43
N ILE A 13 -2.03 13.85 11.53
CA ILE A 13 -1.45 15.18 11.78
C ILE A 13 -0.48 15.55 10.64
N ILE A 14 0.47 14.68 10.31
CA ILE A 14 1.43 14.94 9.23
C ILE A 14 0.70 15.15 7.89
N ARG A 15 -0.28 14.29 7.57
CA ARG A 15 -1.09 14.41 6.34
C ARG A 15 -1.91 15.69 6.29
N SER A 16 -2.33 16.23 7.44
CA SER A 16 -3.13 17.46 7.52
C SER A 16 -2.41 18.71 7.03
N LYS A 17 -1.07 18.67 6.94
CA LYS A 17 -0.21 19.81 6.60
C LYS A 17 -0.40 21.04 7.51
N LEU A 18 -0.99 20.85 8.69
CA LEU A 18 -1.09 21.89 9.70
C LEU A 18 0.30 22.15 10.31
N PRO A 19 0.63 23.40 10.69
CA PRO A 19 1.84 23.68 11.43
C PRO A 19 1.87 22.87 12.74
N TYR A 20 2.94 22.13 12.97
CA TYR A 20 3.19 21.41 14.22
C TYR A 20 4.65 21.54 14.62
N ILE A 21 4.91 21.48 15.93
CA ILE A 21 6.26 21.42 16.49
C ILE A 21 6.46 20.08 17.18
N SER A 22 7.69 19.57 17.16
CA SER A 22 8.08 18.41 17.96
C SER A 22 8.94 18.90 19.11
N ILE A 23 8.53 18.59 20.34
CA ILE A 23 9.30 18.89 21.55
C ILE A 23 9.95 17.56 21.98
N PRO A 24 11.27 17.43 21.89
CA PRO A 24 11.94 16.20 22.33
C PRO A 24 11.75 16.04 23.84
N ILE A 25 11.44 14.82 24.26
CA ILE A 25 11.36 14.43 25.67
C ILE A 25 12.23 13.21 25.89
N GLU A 26 12.98 13.19 26.98
CA GLU A 26 13.70 11.99 27.37
C GLU A 26 12.70 10.87 27.65
N ARG A 27 12.90 9.73 27.00
CA ARG A 27 12.03 8.58 27.17
C ARG A 27 12.24 8.01 28.58
N GLY A 28 11.33 8.31 29.49
CA GLY A 28 11.34 7.76 30.84
C GLY A 28 11.15 6.25 30.88
N VAL A 29 11.57 5.65 32.00
CA VAL A 29 11.30 4.25 32.31
C VAL A 29 9.84 4.11 32.71
N ARG A 30 9.19 3.05 32.23
CA ARG A 30 7.79 2.79 32.55
C ARG A 30 7.65 2.45 34.04
N LEU A 31 6.84 3.21 34.78
CA LEU A 31 6.67 3.03 36.24
C LEU A 31 5.88 1.75 36.60
N ALA A 32 5.04 1.25 35.69
CA ALA A 32 4.30 -0.01 35.85
C ALA A 32 3.88 -0.61 34.49
N GLY A 33 3.74 -1.94 34.45
CA GLY A 33 3.21 -2.69 33.30
C GLY A 33 4.24 -3.06 32.22
N LYS A 34 3.87 -3.99 31.34
CA LYS A 34 4.70 -4.44 30.20
C LYS A 34 4.21 -3.83 28.88
N SER A 35 5.08 -3.78 27.86
CA SER A 35 4.64 -3.41 26.51
C SER A 35 3.53 -4.35 26.05
N LYS A 36 2.41 -3.81 25.55
CA LYS A 36 1.35 -4.61 24.94
C LYS A 36 1.62 -4.91 23.45
N MET A 37 2.71 -4.37 22.90
CA MET A 37 3.01 -4.45 21.48
C MET A 37 3.88 -5.67 21.17
N ASN A 38 3.28 -6.72 20.60
CA ASN A 38 3.98 -7.83 20.00
C ASN A 38 4.34 -7.51 18.53
N PHE A 39 5.12 -8.38 17.88
CA PHE A 39 5.55 -8.18 16.49
C PHE A 39 4.37 -7.93 15.53
N MET A 40 3.31 -8.73 15.63
CA MET A 40 2.13 -8.61 14.77
C MET A 40 1.42 -7.25 14.96
N SER A 41 1.23 -6.83 16.20
CA SER A 41 0.62 -5.53 16.51
C SER A 41 1.48 -4.34 16.05
N LEU A 42 2.82 -4.47 16.12
CA LEU A 42 3.75 -3.48 15.60
C LEU A 42 3.68 -3.42 14.07
N PHE A 43 3.61 -4.58 13.40
CA PHE A 43 3.44 -4.64 11.95
C PHE A 43 2.14 -3.99 11.49
N MET A 44 1.02 -4.33 12.14
CA MET A 44 -0.27 -3.71 11.87
C MET A 44 -0.26 -2.20 12.14
N HIS A 45 0.38 -1.76 13.22
CA HIS A 45 0.54 -0.34 13.52
C HIS A 45 1.31 0.40 12.40
N GLY A 46 2.39 -0.21 11.90
CA GLY A 46 3.14 0.32 10.76
C GLY A 46 2.29 0.39 9.49
N LEU A 47 1.50 -0.65 9.21
CA LEU A 47 0.60 -0.66 8.05
C LEU A 47 -0.50 0.40 8.17
N SER A 48 -1.05 0.62 9.37
CA SER A 48 -1.98 1.72 9.65
C SER A 48 -1.35 3.09 9.35
N ALA A 49 -0.08 3.30 9.71
CA ALA A 49 0.64 4.53 9.37
C ALA A 49 0.78 4.73 7.84
N ILE A 50 1.09 3.66 7.09
CA ILE A 50 1.17 3.69 5.62
C ILE A 50 -0.20 3.99 5.00
N SER A 51 -1.26 3.39 5.54
CA SER A 51 -2.63 3.54 4.99
C SER A 51 -3.16 4.98 5.07
N VAL A 52 -2.63 5.83 5.96
CA VAL A 52 -2.92 7.27 5.93
C VAL A 52 -2.52 7.90 4.59
N HIS A 53 -1.52 7.37 3.90
CA HIS A 53 -1.05 7.91 2.62
C HIS A 53 -1.37 6.97 1.44
N LEU A 54 -2.44 6.16 1.57
CA LEU A 54 -2.83 5.12 0.60
C LEU A 54 -2.83 5.64 -0.83
N ASP A 55 -3.33 6.85 -1.07
CA ASP A 55 -3.37 7.48 -2.40
C ASP A 55 -1.98 7.60 -3.04
N THR A 56 -1.02 8.14 -2.29
CA THR A 56 0.35 8.33 -2.79
C THR A 56 1.08 7.01 -2.95
N VAL A 57 0.83 6.05 -2.05
CA VAL A 57 1.42 4.72 -2.09
C VAL A 57 0.86 3.93 -3.29
N ALA A 58 -0.45 3.98 -3.50
CA ALA A 58 -1.13 3.36 -4.63
C ALA A 58 -0.57 3.88 -5.96
N VAL A 59 -0.43 5.19 -6.13
CA VAL A 59 0.16 5.78 -7.34
C VAL A 59 1.60 5.31 -7.55
N ARG A 60 2.42 5.27 -6.50
CA ARG A 60 3.81 4.77 -6.58
C ARG A 60 3.87 3.29 -7.00
N ILE A 61 3.00 2.45 -6.43
CA ILE A 61 2.91 1.03 -6.79
C ILE A 61 2.46 0.87 -8.25
N LEU A 62 1.49 1.66 -8.69
CA LEU A 62 1.02 1.65 -10.10
C LEU A 62 2.13 2.05 -11.07
N ILE A 63 2.87 3.11 -10.77
CA ILE A 63 4.02 3.54 -11.59
C ILE A 63 5.09 2.44 -11.60
N GLY A 64 5.40 1.85 -10.44
CA GLY A 64 6.34 0.73 -10.34
C GLY A 64 5.92 -0.48 -11.18
N SER A 65 4.63 -0.84 -11.14
CA SER A 65 4.04 -1.91 -11.94
C SER A 65 4.16 -1.64 -13.44
N LEU A 66 3.91 -0.40 -13.88
CA LEU A 66 4.06 0.02 -15.27
C LEU A 66 5.53 -0.10 -15.73
N ILE A 67 6.48 0.37 -14.92
CA ILE A 67 7.91 0.28 -15.22
C ILE A 67 8.34 -1.18 -15.32
N MET A 68 7.93 -2.04 -14.38
CA MET A 68 8.23 -3.47 -14.42
C MET A 68 7.67 -4.13 -15.68
N THR A 69 6.44 -3.78 -16.06
CA THR A 69 5.80 -4.25 -17.28
C THR A 69 6.59 -3.83 -18.53
N ALA A 70 7.07 -2.59 -18.57
CA ALA A 70 7.90 -2.09 -19.68
C ALA A 70 9.25 -2.82 -19.77
N ILE A 71 9.95 -3.02 -18.64
CA ILE A 71 11.23 -3.73 -18.59
C ILE A 71 11.06 -5.17 -19.08
N VAL A 72 10.05 -5.87 -18.58
CA VAL A 72 9.75 -7.25 -18.98
C VAL A 72 9.32 -7.32 -20.44
N GLY A 73 8.53 -6.36 -20.91
CA GLY A 73 8.12 -6.25 -22.32
C GLY A 73 9.30 -6.06 -23.26
N VAL A 74 10.22 -5.14 -22.93
CA VAL A 74 11.46 -4.94 -23.70
C VAL A 74 12.32 -6.21 -23.70
N GLY A 75 12.48 -6.86 -22.54
CA GLY A 75 13.21 -8.12 -22.43
C GLY A 75 12.62 -9.23 -23.33
N ALA A 76 11.29 -9.36 -23.36
CA ALA A 76 10.61 -10.32 -24.23
C ALA A 76 10.83 -10.02 -25.72
N VAL A 77 10.77 -8.75 -26.12
CA VAL A 77 11.05 -8.32 -27.51
C VAL A 77 12.49 -8.63 -27.89
N VAL A 78 13.47 -8.34 -27.03
CA VAL A 78 14.88 -8.64 -27.27
C VAL A 78 15.09 -10.15 -27.48
N VAL A 79 14.51 -10.98 -26.62
CA VAL A 79 14.60 -12.45 -26.76
C VAL A 79 13.93 -12.93 -28.05
N MET A 80 12.81 -12.32 -28.44
CA MET A 80 12.15 -12.63 -29.71
C MET A 80 13.01 -12.28 -30.92
N ILE A 81 13.70 -11.14 -30.91
CA ILE A 81 14.63 -10.73 -31.96
C ILE A 81 15.81 -11.70 -32.05
N VAL A 82 16.42 -12.06 -30.92
CA VAL A 82 17.54 -13.02 -30.88
C VAL A 82 17.11 -14.37 -31.45
N LYS A 83 15.89 -14.83 -31.12
CA LYS A 83 15.34 -16.08 -31.65
C LYS A 83 15.17 -16.06 -33.17
N ILE A 84 14.82 -14.92 -33.76
CA ILE A 84 14.65 -14.78 -35.22
C ILE A 84 15.99 -14.63 -35.94
N LEU A 85 16.91 -13.79 -35.41
CA LEU A 85 18.16 -13.46 -36.07
C LEU A 85 19.30 -14.46 -35.82
N SER A 86 19.24 -15.21 -34.73
CA SER A 86 20.28 -16.18 -34.35
C SER A 86 19.64 -17.45 -33.79
N PRO A 87 19.02 -18.28 -34.65
CA PRO A 87 18.38 -19.53 -34.22
C PRO A 87 19.34 -20.48 -33.50
N GLU A 88 20.64 -20.40 -33.82
CA GLU A 88 21.68 -21.26 -33.26
C GLU A 88 22.06 -20.88 -31.81
N ASN A 89 21.93 -19.58 -31.48
CA ASN A 89 22.14 -19.07 -30.11
C ASN A 89 20.87 -19.19 -29.24
N ALA A 90 19.70 -19.32 -29.86
CA ALA A 90 18.45 -19.61 -29.18
C ALA A 90 18.35 -21.12 -28.92
N SER A 91 19.11 -21.61 -27.93
CA SER A 91 19.11 -23.03 -27.56
C SER A 91 17.70 -23.56 -27.23
N PRO A 92 17.46 -24.87 -27.36
CA PRO A 92 16.10 -25.41 -27.43
C PRO A 92 15.33 -25.17 -26.12
N GLY A 93 14.32 -24.31 -26.17
CA GLY A 93 13.30 -24.20 -25.11
C GLY A 93 13.35 -22.94 -24.25
N TRP A 94 14.52 -22.43 -23.85
CA TRP A 94 14.58 -21.32 -22.87
C TRP A 94 14.02 -20.00 -23.41
N ALA A 95 14.22 -19.71 -24.70
CA ALA A 95 13.70 -18.48 -25.30
C ALA A 95 12.17 -18.48 -25.30
N THR A 96 11.56 -19.64 -25.58
CA THR A 96 10.10 -19.81 -25.56
C THR A 96 9.57 -19.74 -24.13
N THR A 97 10.22 -20.40 -23.16
CA THR A 97 9.78 -20.34 -21.76
C THR A 97 9.87 -18.92 -21.19
N LEU A 98 10.92 -18.16 -21.52
CA LEU A 98 11.10 -16.79 -21.06
C LEU A 98 10.03 -15.85 -21.64
N VAL A 99 9.73 -15.96 -22.93
CA VAL A 99 8.66 -15.16 -23.56
C VAL A 99 7.31 -15.49 -22.93
N THR A 100 7.00 -16.77 -22.74
CA THR A 100 5.75 -17.18 -22.07
C THR A 100 5.68 -16.69 -20.63
N ALA A 101 6.76 -16.79 -19.86
CA ALA A 101 6.83 -16.27 -18.49
C ALA A 101 6.66 -14.74 -18.46
N SER A 102 7.24 -14.03 -19.43
CA SER A 102 7.08 -12.57 -19.56
C SER A 102 5.63 -12.18 -19.80
N ILE A 103 4.91 -12.91 -20.66
CA ILE A 103 3.47 -12.70 -20.88
C ILE A 103 2.67 -12.90 -19.59
N ILE A 104 2.98 -13.96 -18.81
CA ILE A 104 2.33 -14.22 -17.52
C ILE A 104 2.58 -13.07 -16.54
N ILE A 105 3.83 -12.61 -16.42
CA ILE A 105 4.19 -11.50 -15.52
C ILE A 105 3.48 -10.20 -15.92
N ILE A 106 3.43 -9.89 -17.22
CA ILE A 106 2.73 -8.70 -17.74
C ILE A 106 1.24 -8.78 -17.41
N LEU A 107 0.61 -9.94 -17.66
CA LEU A 107 -0.81 -10.13 -17.33
C LEU A 107 -1.06 -10.02 -15.82
N GLN A 108 -0.20 -10.62 -14.99
CA GLN A 108 -0.31 -10.55 -13.53
C GLN A 108 -0.14 -9.12 -13.01
N ALA A 109 0.79 -8.35 -13.56
CA ALA A 109 1.01 -6.94 -13.23
C ALA A 109 -0.21 -6.09 -13.59
N LEU A 110 -0.82 -6.33 -14.75
CA LEU A 110 -2.04 -5.65 -15.18
C LEU A 110 -3.21 -5.94 -14.24
N LEU A 111 -3.47 -7.22 -13.92
CA LEU A 111 -4.56 -7.62 -13.03
C LEU A 111 -4.37 -7.07 -11.62
N SER A 112 -3.14 -7.10 -11.11
CA SER A 112 -2.80 -6.56 -9.78
C SER A 112 -3.00 -5.04 -9.72
N SER A 113 -2.67 -4.32 -10.80
CA SER A 113 -2.87 -2.88 -10.92
C SER A 113 -4.37 -2.52 -10.93
N LEU A 114 -5.19 -3.27 -11.67
CA LEU A 114 -6.65 -3.10 -11.68
C LEU A 114 -7.24 -3.37 -10.30
N PHE A 115 -6.83 -4.46 -9.65
CA PHE A 115 -7.27 -4.79 -8.30
C PHE A 115 -6.95 -3.67 -7.30
N LEU A 116 -5.73 -3.12 -7.36
CA LEU A 116 -5.31 -2.00 -6.52
C LEU A 116 -6.16 -0.75 -6.77
N ILE A 117 -6.42 -0.40 -8.03
CA ILE A 117 -7.29 0.75 -8.39
C ILE A 117 -8.69 0.55 -7.81
N PHE A 118 -9.30 -0.63 -8.00
CA PHE A 118 -10.63 -0.91 -7.47
C PHE A 118 -10.65 -0.89 -5.93
N THR A 119 -9.61 -1.40 -5.28
CA THR A 119 -9.49 -1.35 -3.81
C THR A 119 -9.44 0.09 -3.31
N VAL A 120 -8.63 0.95 -3.95
CA VAL A 120 -8.53 2.37 -3.60
C VAL A 120 -9.84 3.10 -3.85
N LEU A 121 -10.52 2.82 -4.97
CA LEU A 121 -11.82 3.41 -5.28
C LEU A 121 -12.89 2.98 -4.27
N SER A 122 -12.92 1.70 -3.93
CA SER A 122 -13.83 1.16 -2.89
C SER A 122 -13.58 1.82 -1.53
N TYR A 123 -12.31 1.99 -1.15
CA TYR A 123 -11.93 2.69 0.08
C TYR A 123 -12.42 4.14 0.12
N ARG A 124 -12.40 4.84 -1.03
CA ARG A 124 -12.93 6.21 -1.13
C ARG A 124 -14.45 6.29 -1.05
N ILE A 125 -15.16 5.26 -1.50
CA ILE A 125 -16.62 5.21 -1.45
C ILE A 125 -17.10 4.95 -0.01
N GLN A 126 -16.30 4.29 0.83
CA GLN A 126 -16.63 4.06 2.22
C GLN A 126 -16.63 5.38 3.01
N LYS A 127 -17.80 5.78 3.52
CA LYS A 127 -17.93 6.92 4.42
C LYS A 127 -17.10 6.66 5.67
N HIS A 128 -16.07 7.47 5.88
CA HIS A 128 -15.23 7.34 7.06
C HIS A 128 -15.99 7.81 8.29
N PHE A 129 -16.12 6.92 9.28
CA PHE A 129 -16.71 7.25 10.57
C PHE A 129 -15.87 8.34 11.26
N ILE A 130 -16.51 9.42 11.68
CA ILE A 130 -15.87 10.48 12.47
C ILE A 130 -16.45 10.41 13.88
N PRO A 131 -15.79 9.71 14.83
CA PRO A 131 -16.27 9.56 16.19
C PRO A 131 -16.72 10.86 16.84
N ALA A 132 -15.98 11.97 16.68
CA ALA A 132 -16.37 13.26 17.27
C ALA A 132 -17.72 13.84 16.80
N LYS A 133 -18.24 13.39 15.66
CA LYS A 133 -19.52 13.87 15.10
C LYS A 133 -20.62 12.83 15.09
N GLU A 134 -20.24 11.58 14.89
CA GLU A 134 -21.17 10.50 14.57
C GLU A 134 -21.35 9.51 15.73
N TYR A 135 -20.72 9.75 16.89
CA TYR A 135 -20.87 8.87 18.06
C TYR A 135 -22.30 8.81 18.60
N ALA A 136 -23.09 9.87 18.44
CA ALA A 136 -24.42 9.99 19.03
C ALA A 136 -25.36 8.87 18.54
N ASP A 137 -25.22 8.46 17.28
CA ASP A 137 -26.01 7.38 16.67
C ASP A 137 -25.72 6.00 17.30
N PHE A 138 -24.63 5.89 18.09
CA PHE A 138 -24.20 4.66 18.76
C PHE A 138 -24.48 4.67 20.27
N ILE A 139 -25.08 5.74 20.82
CA ILE A 139 -25.49 5.79 22.23
C ILE A 139 -26.95 5.39 22.33
N GLU A 140 -27.23 4.20 22.87
CA GLU A 140 -28.60 3.74 23.14
C GLU A 140 -29.19 4.41 24.39
N LYS A 141 -28.41 4.51 25.48
CA LYS A 141 -28.85 5.12 26.74
C LYS A 141 -27.65 5.67 27.53
N VAL A 142 -27.84 6.81 28.18
CA VAL A 142 -26.89 7.35 29.16
C VAL A 142 -27.45 7.10 30.56
N GLU A 143 -26.75 6.32 31.39
CA GLU A 143 -27.08 6.19 32.81
C GLU A 143 -26.50 7.40 33.56
N ASN A 144 -27.40 8.20 34.14
CA ASN A 144 -27.02 9.22 35.10
C ASN A 144 -26.92 8.55 36.48
N LEU A 145 -25.76 8.67 37.11
CA LEU A 145 -25.51 8.27 38.49
C LEU A 145 -26.14 9.24 39.49
#